data_AF-D7G4S7-F1
#
_entry.id   AF-D7G4S7-F1
#
_cell.length_a   1.000
_cell.length_b   1.000
_cell.length_c   1.000
_cell.angle_alpha   90.00
_cell.angle_beta   90.00
_cell.angle_gamma   90.00
#
_symmetry.space_group_name_H-M   'P 1'
#
loop_
_entity.id
_entity.type
_entity.pdbx_description
1 polymer ?
#
loop_
_entity_poly.entity_id
_entity_poly.type
_entity_poly.pdbx_seq_one_letter_code
_entity_poly.pdbx_strand_id
1 'polypeptide(L)'
;MRRECAQHQCTTMPTYGTARSKKPEYCAKHRHPGMVDVLNRRCGHLACSKTPSYGLQGTKTAIFCVKHSKRGMVNVISRRCVNNECDKLASFGCTGTKKAEYCTVHAKEGMSNVLDRVCSHLGCNKQPNFGVGGSKRAEFCQEHAKEGMINVRSRKCEHPLCTTRASFGPQGTKTPAFCSRHAEDGMVNVRCRSCAHPTCFKRPYYCAEGSTRPEFCSQHARPGMININAVYAKTQGKRARNAPDRIPPRTKKRPRQPGDVPSVQAPVKQEPDQGMPLESESFVPRARNIGEEAKSD
;
A
#
# COMPACT_ATOMS: atom_id res chain seq x y z
N MET A 1 -13.94 5.46 31.62
CA MET A 1 -13.35 6.29 32.68
C MET A 1 -11.98 6.80 32.25
N ARG A 2 -11.77 8.12 32.26
CA ARG A 2 -10.47 8.74 32.00
C ARG A 2 -9.60 8.54 33.25
N ARG A 3 -8.38 8.05 33.09
CA ARG A 3 -7.45 7.88 34.22
C ARG A 3 -6.83 9.23 34.54
N GLU A 4 -6.82 9.58 35.81
CA GLU A 4 -6.24 10.82 36.34
C GLU A 4 -4.90 10.55 37.01
N CYS A 5 -4.08 11.59 37.13
CA CYS A 5 -2.78 11.52 37.78
C CYS A 5 -2.98 11.25 39.27
N ALA A 6 -2.16 10.38 39.85
CA ALA A 6 -2.23 10.01 41.27
C ALA A 6 -1.95 11.18 42.24
N GLN A 7 -1.38 12.28 41.74
CA GLN A 7 -1.26 13.53 42.50
C GLN A 7 -2.66 14.13 42.78
N HIS A 8 -2.92 14.43 44.05
CA HIS A 8 -4.17 15.06 44.50
C HIS A 8 -4.50 16.31 43.66
N GLN A 9 -5.76 16.40 43.21
CA GLN A 9 -6.30 17.49 42.36
C GLN A 9 -5.63 17.66 40.99
N CYS A 10 -4.89 16.67 40.49
CA CYS A 10 -4.34 16.72 39.14
C CYS A 10 -5.24 16.02 38.11
N THR A 11 -5.91 16.80 37.27
CA THR A 11 -6.78 16.31 36.18
C THR A 11 -6.02 15.91 34.91
N THR A 12 -4.67 16.00 34.92
CA THR A 12 -3.84 15.64 33.76
C THR A 12 -3.75 14.13 33.62
N MET A 13 -3.81 13.63 32.38
CA MET A 13 -3.67 12.20 32.11
C MET A 13 -2.26 11.71 32.50
N PRO A 14 -2.14 10.63 33.29
CA PRO A 14 -0.85 10.09 33.66
C PRO A 14 -0.23 9.36 32.47
N THR A 15 1.08 9.56 32.27
CA THR A 15 1.88 8.83 31.26
C THR A 15 3.12 8.17 31.86
N TYR A 16 3.52 8.57 33.07
CA TYR A 16 4.72 8.10 33.76
C TYR A 16 4.39 7.04 34.81
N GLY A 17 5.27 6.05 34.94
CA GLY A 17 5.19 5.00 35.95
C GLY A 17 6.52 4.27 36.10
N THR A 18 6.52 3.17 36.85
CA THR A 18 7.72 2.34 37.00
C THR A 18 8.07 1.64 35.69
N ALA A 19 9.36 1.42 35.40
CA ALA A 19 9.83 0.89 34.11
C ALA A 19 9.21 -0.47 33.73
N ARG A 20 8.84 -1.28 34.73
CA ARG A 20 8.20 -2.59 34.55
C ARG A 20 6.66 -2.53 34.54
N SER A 21 6.06 -1.41 34.93
CA SER A 21 4.61 -1.24 34.91
C SER A 21 4.11 -0.82 33.52
N LYS A 22 2.90 -1.29 33.17
CA LYS A 22 2.11 -0.79 32.03
C LYS A 22 1.06 0.24 32.47
N LYS A 23 0.91 0.44 33.77
CA LYS A 23 -0.04 1.38 34.36
C LYS A 23 0.71 2.69 34.64
N PRO A 24 0.42 3.77 33.90
CA PRO A 24 0.92 5.08 34.28
C PRO A 24 0.17 5.56 35.52
N GLU A 25 0.89 6.19 36.43
CA GLU A 25 0.38 6.69 37.71
C GLU A 25 0.51 8.21 37.78
N TYR A 26 1.55 8.79 37.17
CA TYR A 26 1.83 10.22 37.26
C TYR A 26 1.86 10.89 35.89
N CYS A 27 1.53 12.18 35.84
CA CYS A 27 1.75 12.99 34.65
C CYS A 27 3.21 13.45 34.57
N ALA A 28 3.61 14.05 33.44
CA ALA A 28 4.98 14.52 33.25
C ALA A 28 5.46 15.51 34.32
N LYS A 29 4.54 16.33 34.86
CA LYS A 29 4.83 17.32 35.91
C LYS A 29 5.02 16.69 37.30
N HIS A 30 4.36 15.56 37.56
CA HIS A 30 4.36 14.89 38.86
C HIS A 30 5.16 13.59 38.87
N ARG A 31 6.04 13.38 37.89
CA ARG A 31 6.89 12.17 37.84
C ARG A 31 7.95 12.23 38.93
N HIS A 32 8.22 11.09 39.57
CA HIS A 32 9.33 10.93 40.50
C HIS A 32 10.62 10.49 39.78
N PRO A 33 11.81 10.71 40.37
CA PRO A 33 13.06 10.16 39.86
C PRO A 33 12.96 8.65 39.61
N GLY A 34 13.46 8.19 38.47
CA GLY A 34 13.38 6.77 38.05
C GLY A 34 12.07 6.36 37.37
N MET A 35 11.04 7.22 37.34
CA MET A 35 9.84 6.96 36.54
C MET A 35 10.08 7.22 35.05
N VAL A 36 9.53 6.36 34.20
CA VAL A 36 9.63 6.46 32.75
C VAL A 36 8.25 6.69 32.15
N ASP A 37 8.19 7.34 30.98
CA ASP A 37 6.95 7.43 30.23
C ASP A 37 6.57 6.04 29.70
N VAL A 38 5.62 5.39 30.36
CA VAL A 38 5.20 4.01 30.07
C VAL A 38 4.21 3.94 28.91
N LEU A 39 3.55 5.04 28.56
CA LEU A 39 2.64 5.13 27.42
C LEU A 39 3.37 5.53 26.13
N ASN A 40 4.23 6.55 26.20
CA ASN A 40 4.98 7.10 25.08
C ASN A 40 6.46 6.69 25.13
N ARG A 41 6.71 5.39 25.31
CA ARG A 41 8.07 4.85 25.37
C ARG A 41 8.84 5.25 24.10
N ARG A 42 10.04 5.78 24.31
CA ARG A 42 10.99 6.12 23.24
C ARG A 42 12.07 5.07 23.16
N CYS A 43 12.66 4.94 21.98
CA CYS A 43 13.83 4.11 21.75
C CYS A 43 14.94 4.49 22.73
N GLY A 44 15.57 3.51 23.38
CA GLY A 44 16.64 3.71 24.36
C GLY A 44 17.97 4.23 23.80
N HIS A 45 18.00 4.69 22.54
CA HIS A 45 19.16 5.36 21.95
C HIS A 45 19.01 6.86 22.19
N LEU A 46 20.10 7.52 22.59
CA LEU A 46 20.11 8.96 22.85
C LEU A 46 19.55 9.74 21.64
N ALA A 47 18.72 10.74 21.91
CA ALA A 47 18.05 11.58 20.91
C ALA A 47 17.14 10.84 19.90
N CYS A 48 16.72 9.60 20.16
CA CYS A 48 15.78 8.89 19.29
C CYS A 48 14.32 9.06 19.75
N SER A 49 13.50 9.74 18.94
CA SER A 49 12.06 9.92 19.21
C SER A 49 11.16 8.80 18.68
N LYS A 50 11.73 7.72 18.15
CA LYS A 50 10.95 6.59 17.61
C LYS A 50 10.45 5.69 18.72
N THR A 51 9.23 5.16 18.56
CA THR A 51 8.71 4.10 19.42
C THR A 51 9.57 2.84 19.27
N PRO A 52 9.97 2.19 20.38
CA PRO A 52 10.72 0.95 20.31
C PRO A 52 9.83 -0.21 19.86
N SER A 53 10.40 -1.11 19.08
CA SER A 53 9.75 -2.37 18.67
C SER A 53 10.63 -3.60 18.82
N TYR A 54 11.94 -3.41 19.05
CA TYR A 54 12.94 -4.46 19.18
C TYR A 54 13.38 -4.64 20.63
N GLY A 55 13.50 -5.88 21.05
CA GLY A 55 13.92 -6.29 22.40
C GLY A 55 14.59 -7.67 22.37
N LEU A 56 14.86 -8.21 23.55
CA LEU A 56 15.43 -9.55 23.69
C LEU A 56 14.35 -10.61 23.37
N GLN A 57 14.77 -11.71 22.74
CA GLN A 57 13.90 -12.84 22.44
C GLN A 57 13.24 -13.38 23.72
N GLY A 58 11.96 -13.77 23.63
CA GLY A 58 11.16 -14.22 24.77
C GLY A 58 10.58 -13.09 25.63
N THR A 59 11.01 -11.84 25.46
CA THR A 59 10.48 -10.71 26.23
C THR A 59 9.32 -10.03 25.49
N LYS A 60 8.42 -9.37 26.23
CA LYS A 60 7.37 -8.48 25.68
C LYS A 60 7.79 -6.99 25.72
N THR A 61 9.04 -6.72 26.07
CA THR A 61 9.54 -5.36 26.34
C THR A 61 10.43 -4.91 25.20
N ALA A 62 9.94 -3.98 24.39
CA ALA A 62 10.77 -3.34 23.38
C ALA A 62 11.62 -2.22 23.99
N ILE A 63 12.90 -2.19 23.64
CA ILE A 63 13.90 -1.24 24.15
C ILE A 63 14.37 -0.31 23.02
N PHE A 64 14.57 -0.85 21.81
CA PHE A 64 15.10 -0.10 20.68
C PHE A 64 14.14 -0.09 19.49
N CYS A 65 14.28 0.90 18.60
CA CYS A 65 13.64 0.88 17.29
C CYS A 65 14.46 0.02 16.32
N VAL A 66 13.89 -0.33 15.16
CA VAL A 66 14.58 -1.13 14.12
C VAL A 66 15.95 -0.58 13.70
N LYS A 67 16.15 0.74 13.70
CA LYS A 67 17.44 1.34 13.34
C LYS A 67 18.51 1.21 14.42
N HIS A 68 18.10 1.04 15.67
CA HIS A 68 19.00 0.97 16.82
C HIS A 68 18.96 -0.41 17.48
N SER A 69 18.39 -1.41 16.80
CA SER A 69 18.41 -2.80 17.25
C SER A 69 19.84 -3.31 17.28
N LYS A 70 20.25 -3.89 18.41
CA LYS A 70 21.55 -4.55 18.54
C LYS A 70 21.47 -5.99 18.02
N ARG A 71 22.62 -6.61 17.75
CA ARG A 71 22.70 -8.02 17.35
C ARG A 71 21.96 -8.91 18.37
N GLY A 72 21.15 -9.85 17.88
CA GLY A 72 20.32 -10.74 18.71
C GLY A 72 19.00 -10.13 19.20
N MET A 73 18.71 -8.87 18.90
CA MET A 73 17.39 -8.28 19.19
C MET A 73 16.38 -8.59 18.08
N VAL A 74 15.15 -8.87 18.49
CA VAL A 74 14.05 -9.24 17.60
C VAL A 74 12.86 -8.31 17.83
N ASN A 75 11.96 -8.22 16.85
CA ASN A 75 10.71 -7.50 17.03
C ASN A 75 9.83 -8.25 18.05
N VAL A 76 9.60 -7.64 19.21
CA VAL A 76 8.85 -8.21 20.34
C VAL A 76 7.41 -7.71 20.43
N ILE A 77 7.04 -6.74 19.58
CA ILE A 77 5.71 -6.13 19.54
C ILE A 77 4.84 -6.83 18.50
N SER A 78 5.39 -7.09 17.32
CA SER A 78 4.71 -7.81 16.26
C SER A 78 4.66 -9.31 16.57
N ARG A 79 3.52 -9.95 16.27
CA ARG A 79 3.38 -11.40 16.44
C ARG A 79 4.31 -12.11 15.47
N ARG A 80 5.04 -13.10 15.98
CA ARG A 80 5.83 -14.04 15.17
C ARG A 80 4.96 -15.18 14.68
N CYS A 81 5.43 -15.84 13.64
CA CYS A 81 4.87 -17.09 13.17
C CYS A 81 4.80 -18.09 14.33
N VAL A 82 3.71 -18.86 14.40
CA VAL A 82 3.51 -19.89 15.43
C VAL A 82 4.48 -21.08 15.28
N ASN A 83 5.07 -21.29 14.10
CA ASN A 83 6.08 -22.33 13.91
C ASN A 83 7.35 -22.00 14.74
N ASN A 84 7.75 -22.91 15.63
CA ASN A 84 8.77 -22.69 16.67
C ASN A 84 10.16 -22.37 16.11
N GLU A 85 10.46 -22.78 14.87
CA GLU A 85 11.73 -22.54 14.19
C GLU A 85 11.69 -21.34 13.23
N CYS A 86 10.63 -20.51 13.31
CA CYS A 86 10.40 -19.42 12.38
C CYS A 86 10.45 -18.04 13.04
N ASP A 87 11.46 -17.24 12.70
CA ASP A 87 11.57 -15.85 13.14
C ASP A 87 10.81 -14.84 12.26
N LYS A 88 10.11 -15.31 11.21
CA LYS A 88 9.31 -14.43 10.35
C LYS A 88 8.09 -13.91 11.12
N LEU A 89 7.69 -12.68 10.83
CA LEU A 89 6.47 -12.10 11.36
C LEU A 89 5.25 -12.83 10.81
N ALA A 90 4.24 -13.02 11.65
CA ALA A 90 2.96 -13.54 11.23
C ALA A 90 2.20 -12.48 10.43
N SER A 91 1.67 -12.87 9.27
CA SER A 91 0.77 -12.06 8.46
C SER A 91 -0.46 -12.84 7.98
N PHE A 92 -0.41 -14.17 8.03
CA PHE A 92 -1.47 -15.06 7.59
C PHE A 92 -2.27 -15.61 8.77
N GLY A 93 -3.58 -15.77 8.57
CA GLY A 93 -4.49 -16.34 9.54
C GLY A 93 -5.80 -16.77 8.88
N CYS A 94 -6.77 -17.17 9.69
CA CYS A 94 -8.10 -17.51 9.20
C CYS A 94 -8.77 -16.29 8.55
N THR A 95 -9.31 -16.51 7.35
CA THR A 95 -10.01 -15.49 6.57
C THR A 95 -11.16 -14.87 7.38
N GLY A 96 -11.30 -13.54 7.32
CA GLY A 96 -12.30 -12.78 8.10
C GLY A 96 -11.86 -12.41 9.52
N THR A 97 -10.73 -12.93 10.01
CA THR A 97 -10.14 -12.52 11.30
C THR A 97 -9.09 -11.42 11.11
N LYS A 98 -8.73 -10.72 12.20
CA LYS A 98 -7.57 -9.81 12.24
C LYS A 98 -6.33 -10.44 12.89
N LYS A 99 -6.41 -11.73 13.23
CA LYS A 99 -5.39 -12.42 14.01
C LYS A 99 -4.45 -13.15 13.06
N ALA A 100 -3.26 -12.57 12.87
CA ALA A 100 -2.19 -13.25 12.14
C ALA A 100 -1.46 -14.24 13.06
N GLU A 101 -1.27 -15.47 12.58
CA GLU A 101 -0.65 -16.58 13.31
C GLU A 101 0.55 -17.16 12.55
N TYR A 102 0.52 -17.17 11.22
CA TYR A 102 1.56 -17.78 10.40
C TYR A 102 2.23 -16.75 9.48
N CYS A 103 3.47 -16.99 9.11
CA CYS A 103 4.11 -16.25 8.02
C CYS A 103 3.65 -16.82 6.66
N THR A 104 3.97 -16.15 5.56
CA THR A 104 3.58 -16.61 4.22
C THR A 104 4.04 -18.02 3.85
N VAL A 105 5.13 -18.51 4.44
CA VAL A 105 5.70 -19.84 4.15
C VAL A 105 5.02 -20.93 4.97
N HIS A 106 4.54 -20.61 6.17
CA HIS A 106 3.86 -21.54 7.05
C HIS A 106 2.34 -21.36 7.04
N ALA A 107 1.82 -20.62 6.07
CA ALA A 107 0.38 -20.48 5.89
C ALA A 107 -0.20 -21.83 5.49
N LYS A 108 -1.23 -22.28 6.21
CA LYS A 108 -1.97 -23.50 5.89
C LYS A 108 -2.97 -23.23 4.78
N GLU A 109 -3.48 -24.28 4.16
CA GLU A 109 -4.58 -24.18 3.19
C GLU A 109 -5.77 -23.41 3.79
N GLY A 110 -6.39 -22.54 2.99
CA GLY A 110 -7.48 -21.68 3.42
C GLY A 110 -7.09 -20.43 4.23
N MET A 111 -5.81 -20.25 4.58
CA MET A 111 -5.34 -19.02 5.23
C MET A 111 -5.06 -17.91 4.22
N SER A 112 -5.30 -16.67 4.63
CA SER A 112 -5.03 -15.47 3.83
C SER A 112 -4.27 -14.42 4.65
N ASN A 113 -3.68 -13.43 3.98
CA ASN A 113 -3.03 -12.32 4.67
C ASN A 113 -4.10 -11.44 5.35
N VAL A 114 -4.22 -11.57 6.67
CA VAL A 114 -5.23 -10.88 7.50
C VAL A 114 -4.82 -9.47 7.91
N LEU A 115 -3.57 -9.08 7.63
CA LEU A 115 -3.08 -7.71 7.84
C LEU A 115 -3.39 -6.80 6.65
N ASP A 116 -3.49 -7.39 5.46
CA ASP A 116 -3.90 -6.67 4.27
C ASP A 116 -5.38 -6.29 4.34
N ARG A 117 -5.70 -5.12 3.77
CA ARG A 117 -7.11 -4.73 3.64
C ARG A 117 -7.74 -5.55 2.53
N VAL A 118 -8.91 -6.10 2.84
CA VAL A 118 -9.79 -6.77 1.88
C VAL A 118 -10.95 -5.85 1.49
N CYS A 119 -11.66 -6.23 0.44
CA CYS A 119 -12.88 -5.56 0.00
C CYS A 119 -13.90 -5.47 1.14
N SER A 120 -14.58 -4.32 1.26
CA SER A 120 -15.63 -4.09 2.25
C SER A 120 -16.93 -4.88 1.98
N HIS A 121 -16.98 -5.68 0.91
CA HIS A 121 -18.10 -6.55 0.60
C HIS A 121 -17.98 -7.83 1.42
N LEU A 122 -19.07 -8.26 2.06
CA LEU A 122 -19.08 -9.43 2.92
C LEU A 122 -18.61 -10.67 2.14
N GLY A 123 -17.71 -11.45 2.73
CA GLY A 123 -17.15 -12.66 2.10
C GLY A 123 -16.14 -12.42 0.96
N CYS A 124 -15.81 -11.17 0.61
CA CYS A 124 -14.87 -10.89 -0.47
C CYS A 124 -13.43 -10.69 0.03
N ASN A 125 -12.50 -11.55 -0.42
CA ASN A 125 -11.08 -11.49 -0.04
C ASN A 125 -10.18 -10.77 -1.05
N LYS A 126 -10.76 -10.14 -2.08
CA LYS A 126 -10.00 -9.38 -3.10
C LYS A 126 -9.48 -8.08 -2.49
N GLN A 127 -8.28 -7.66 -2.90
CA GLN A 127 -7.76 -6.36 -2.48
C GLN A 127 -8.63 -5.23 -3.05
N PRO A 128 -8.99 -4.21 -2.24
CA PRO A 128 -9.80 -3.10 -2.70
C PRO A 128 -8.95 -2.14 -3.52
N ASN A 129 -9.47 -1.76 -4.69
CA ASN A 129 -8.88 -0.79 -5.62
C ASN A 129 -9.84 0.36 -5.95
N PHE A 130 -11.14 0.21 -5.70
CA PHE A 130 -12.19 1.20 -5.96
C PHE A 130 -12.62 1.93 -4.69
N GLY A 131 -12.94 3.21 -4.83
CA GLY A 131 -13.42 4.06 -3.74
C GLY A 131 -13.93 5.41 -4.26
N VAL A 132 -14.26 6.29 -3.34
CA VAL A 132 -14.79 7.64 -3.66
C VAL A 132 -13.73 8.51 -4.34
N GLY A 133 -14.16 9.31 -5.32
CA GLY A 133 -13.34 10.35 -5.95
C GLY A 133 -12.63 11.24 -4.92
N GLY A 134 -11.38 11.62 -5.19
CA GLY A 134 -10.58 12.41 -4.24
C GLY A 134 -9.99 11.63 -3.05
N SER A 135 -10.53 10.46 -2.69
CA SER A 135 -9.97 9.61 -1.62
C SER A 135 -8.70 8.87 -2.06
N LYS A 136 -7.81 8.63 -1.08
CA LYS A 136 -6.66 7.70 -1.22
C LYS A 136 -7.00 6.28 -0.77
N ARG A 137 -8.15 6.11 -0.13
CA ARG A 137 -8.59 4.85 0.46
C ARG A 137 -9.52 4.15 -0.52
N ALA A 138 -9.10 2.98 -0.97
CA ALA A 138 -9.96 2.03 -1.66
C ALA A 138 -10.73 1.20 -0.62
N GLU A 139 -11.98 0.92 -0.93
CA GLU A 139 -12.90 0.17 -0.05
C GLU A 139 -13.44 -1.07 -0.73
N PHE A 140 -13.67 -1.03 -2.05
CA PHE A 140 -14.22 -2.15 -2.80
C PHE A 140 -13.24 -2.67 -3.85
N CYS A 141 -13.36 -3.95 -4.20
CA CYS A 141 -12.71 -4.49 -5.40
C CYS A 141 -13.48 -4.05 -6.66
N GLN A 142 -12.99 -4.43 -7.83
CA GLN A 142 -13.63 -4.05 -9.10
C GLN A 142 -15.05 -4.60 -9.24
N GLU A 143 -15.29 -5.83 -8.81
CA GLU A 143 -16.60 -6.51 -8.93
C GLU A 143 -17.65 -5.95 -7.96
N HIS A 144 -17.22 -5.45 -6.81
CA HIS A 144 -18.11 -4.85 -5.81
C HIS A 144 -18.05 -3.32 -5.80
N ALA A 145 -17.51 -2.72 -6.86
CA ALA A 145 -17.49 -1.28 -7.01
C ALA A 145 -18.93 -0.78 -7.18
N LYS A 146 -19.36 0.14 -6.32
CA LYS A 146 -20.67 0.78 -6.44
C LYS A 146 -20.64 1.84 -7.55
N GLU A 147 -21.81 2.23 -8.02
CA GLU A 147 -21.97 3.30 -8.99
C GLU A 147 -21.23 4.58 -8.54
N GLY A 148 -20.53 5.22 -9.48
CA GLY A 148 -19.71 6.41 -9.21
C GLY A 148 -18.35 6.16 -8.53
N MET A 149 -18.02 4.93 -8.13
CA MET A 149 -16.69 4.62 -7.58
C MET A 149 -15.61 4.57 -8.65
N ILE A 150 -14.43 5.10 -8.34
CA ILE A 150 -13.27 5.12 -9.24
C ILE A 150 -12.14 4.25 -8.70
N ASN A 151 -11.27 3.77 -9.59
CA ASN A 151 -10.03 3.10 -9.19
C ASN A 151 -9.05 4.12 -8.58
N VAL A 152 -9.08 4.28 -7.25
CA VAL A 152 -8.27 5.28 -6.54
C VAL A 152 -6.78 4.93 -6.50
N ARG A 153 -6.41 3.65 -6.70
CA ARG A 153 -5.00 3.20 -6.76
C ARG A 153 -4.36 3.48 -8.12
N SER A 154 -5.14 3.32 -9.19
CA SER A 154 -4.71 3.46 -10.57
C SER A 154 -5.71 4.27 -11.37
N ARG A 155 -5.83 5.55 -11.00
CA ARG A 155 -6.74 6.50 -11.64
C ARG A 155 -6.46 6.61 -13.14
N LYS A 156 -7.51 6.53 -13.94
CA LYS A 156 -7.47 6.87 -15.36
C LYS A 156 -7.44 8.39 -15.52
N CYS A 157 -6.96 8.83 -16.67
CA CYS A 157 -7.05 10.22 -17.09
C CYS A 157 -8.53 10.66 -17.10
N GLU A 158 -8.82 11.86 -16.60
CA GLU A 158 -10.17 12.42 -16.55
C GLU A 158 -10.67 12.92 -17.91
N HIS A 159 -9.78 13.07 -18.90
CA HIS A 159 -10.15 13.40 -20.27
C HIS A 159 -11.08 12.33 -20.87
N PRO A 160 -12.20 12.71 -21.52
CA PRO A 160 -13.14 11.79 -22.13
C PRO A 160 -12.44 10.76 -23.04
N LEU A 161 -12.88 9.50 -22.94
CA LEU A 161 -12.38 8.35 -23.72
C LEU A 161 -10.89 8.02 -23.52
N CYS A 162 -10.19 8.65 -22.57
CA CYS A 162 -8.80 8.34 -22.29
C CYS A 162 -8.67 7.18 -21.29
N THR A 163 -8.09 6.07 -21.72
CA THR A 163 -7.83 4.90 -20.86
C THR A 163 -6.45 4.95 -20.20
N THR A 164 -5.62 5.95 -20.54
CA THR A 164 -4.26 6.10 -20.00
C THR A 164 -4.30 6.45 -18.52
N ARG A 165 -3.36 5.91 -17.74
CA ARG A 165 -3.25 6.22 -16.31
C ARG A 165 -2.88 7.68 -16.09
N ALA A 166 -3.61 8.35 -15.19
CA ALA A 166 -3.28 9.71 -14.78
C ALA A 166 -1.91 9.76 -14.08
N SER A 167 -1.14 10.79 -14.40
CA SER A 167 0.14 11.11 -13.76
C SER A 167 0.37 12.60 -13.51
N PHE A 168 -0.41 13.46 -14.15
CA PHE A 168 -0.31 14.91 -14.08
C PHE A 168 -1.46 15.49 -13.27
N GLY A 169 -1.18 16.56 -12.53
CA GLY A 169 -2.15 17.30 -11.76
C GLY A 169 -1.57 18.63 -11.28
N PRO A 170 -2.36 19.43 -10.53
CA PRO A 170 -1.91 20.72 -10.02
C PRO A 170 -0.72 20.56 -9.07
N GLN A 171 0.14 21.58 -9.03
CA GLN A 171 1.31 21.60 -8.14
C GLN A 171 0.90 21.43 -6.67
N GLY A 172 1.70 20.68 -5.91
CA GLY A 172 1.44 20.41 -4.50
C GLY A 172 0.40 19.32 -4.22
N THR A 173 -0.36 18.89 -5.23
CA THR A 173 -1.30 17.77 -5.09
C THR A 173 -0.56 16.43 -5.15
N LYS A 174 -1.17 15.38 -4.58
CA LYS A 174 -0.68 13.99 -4.68
C LYS A 174 -1.61 13.11 -5.53
N THR A 175 -2.62 13.72 -6.13
CA THR A 175 -3.72 13.07 -6.82
C THR A 175 -3.69 13.51 -8.27
N PRO A 176 -3.17 12.68 -9.19
CA PRO A 176 -3.16 13.03 -10.61
C PRO A 176 -4.58 12.92 -11.18
N ALA A 177 -4.91 13.84 -12.09
CA ALA A 177 -6.17 13.90 -12.83
C ALA A 177 -5.97 13.53 -14.31
N PHE A 178 -4.85 13.92 -14.92
CA PHE A 178 -4.62 13.78 -16.36
C PHE A 178 -3.39 12.95 -16.70
N CYS A 179 -3.32 12.40 -17.91
CA CYS A 179 -2.10 11.80 -18.46
C CYS A 179 -1.20 12.89 -19.06
N SER A 180 0.03 12.56 -19.48
CA SER A 180 0.95 13.53 -20.10
C SER A 180 0.39 14.21 -21.34
N ARG A 181 -0.46 13.51 -22.11
CA ARG A 181 -1.03 14.04 -23.35
C ARG A 181 -2.16 15.04 -23.11
N HIS A 182 -2.87 14.89 -22.00
CA HIS A 182 -4.01 15.75 -21.63
C HIS A 182 -3.67 16.63 -20.43
N ALA A 183 -2.39 16.81 -20.13
CA ALA A 183 -1.95 17.72 -19.09
C ALA A 183 -2.15 19.16 -19.59
N GLU A 184 -2.84 19.96 -18.79
CA GLU A 184 -3.04 21.38 -19.04
C GLU A 184 -1.79 22.19 -18.64
N ASP A 185 -1.72 23.44 -19.09
CA ASP A 185 -0.62 24.34 -18.77
C ASP A 185 -0.51 24.53 -17.24
N GLY A 186 0.71 24.40 -16.73
CA GLY A 186 0.98 24.44 -15.28
C GLY A 186 0.80 23.12 -14.54
N MET A 187 0.29 22.06 -15.18
CA MET A 187 0.24 20.74 -14.55
C MET A 187 1.60 20.05 -14.52
N VAL A 188 1.90 19.39 -13.41
CA VAL A 188 3.17 18.71 -13.18
C VAL A 188 2.94 17.23 -12.93
N ASN A 189 3.95 16.39 -13.16
CA ASN A 189 3.87 14.98 -12.82
C ASN A 189 3.89 14.80 -11.29
N VAL A 190 2.72 14.64 -10.67
CA VAL A 190 2.54 14.51 -9.22
C VAL A 190 2.76 13.08 -8.71
N ARG A 191 2.94 12.11 -9.62
CA ARG A 191 3.27 10.72 -9.26
C ARG A 191 4.76 10.52 -9.03
N CYS A 192 5.58 11.23 -9.79
CA CYS A 192 7.03 11.21 -9.62
C CYS A 192 7.45 12.29 -8.63
N ARG A 193 8.54 12.01 -7.90
CA ARG A 193 9.20 13.04 -7.10
C ARG A 193 9.75 14.11 -8.04
N SER A 194 9.59 15.37 -7.67
CA SER A 194 10.20 16.52 -8.35
C SER A 194 11.56 16.85 -7.73
N CYS A 195 12.35 17.62 -8.47
CA CYS A 195 13.55 18.26 -7.97
C CYS A 195 13.24 19.07 -6.69
N ALA A 196 14.18 19.10 -5.75
CA ALA A 196 14.06 19.82 -4.49
C ALA A 196 14.16 21.35 -4.65
N HIS A 197 14.57 21.84 -5.82
CA HIS A 197 14.56 23.26 -6.13
C HIS A 197 13.11 23.79 -6.21
N PRO A 198 12.76 24.91 -5.52
CA PRO A 198 11.37 25.36 -5.34
C PRO A 198 10.53 25.54 -6.62
N THR A 199 11.19 25.85 -7.74
CA THR A 199 10.56 26.12 -9.04
C THR A 199 10.81 25.04 -10.08
N CYS A 200 11.40 23.90 -9.69
CA CYS A 200 11.78 22.86 -10.63
C CYS A 200 10.92 21.60 -10.52
N PHE A 201 10.23 21.27 -11.61
CA PHE A 201 9.36 20.09 -11.70
C PHE A 201 9.99 18.92 -12.44
N LYS A 202 11.26 19.05 -12.84
CA LYS A 202 12.01 17.96 -13.47
C LYS A 202 12.23 16.83 -12.47
N ARG A 203 12.21 15.59 -12.97
CA ARG A 203 12.51 14.42 -12.15
C ARG A 203 13.96 14.49 -11.67
N PRO A 204 14.24 14.27 -10.37
CA PRO A 204 15.59 14.30 -9.85
C PRO A 204 16.32 13.00 -10.18
N TYR A 205 17.63 13.11 -10.43
CA TYR A 205 18.54 12.00 -10.66
C TYR A 205 19.84 12.14 -9.86
N TYR A 206 20.08 13.30 -9.25
CA TYR A 206 21.30 13.62 -8.54
C TYR A 206 21.05 13.62 -7.03
N CYS A 207 21.99 13.06 -6.28
CA CYS A 207 21.99 13.04 -4.82
C CYS A 207 23.40 13.24 -4.26
N ALA A 208 23.47 13.49 -2.95
CA ALA A 208 24.74 13.49 -2.23
C ALA A 208 25.41 12.11 -2.30
N GLU A 209 26.73 12.10 -2.19
CA GLU A 209 27.51 10.87 -2.08
C GLU A 209 27.05 10.04 -0.87
N GLY A 210 26.96 8.71 -1.04
CA GLY A 210 26.39 7.80 -0.03
C GLY A 210 24.86 7.80 0.08
N SER A 211 24.14 8.72 -0.60
CA SER A 211 22.68 8.66 -0.70
C SER A 211 22.23 7.86 -1.92
N THR A 212 21.16 7.08 -1.77
CA THR A 212 20.48 6.40 -2.88
C THR A 212 19.22 7.12 -3.34
N ARG A 213 18.92 8.28 -2.74
CA ARG A 213 17.67 8.99 -2.95
C ARG A 213 17.91 10.30 -3.72
N PRO A 214 17.53 10.38 -5.00
CA PRO A 214 17.75 11.57 -5.81
C PRO A 214 16.90 12.75 -5.33
N GLU A 215 17.53 13.92 -5.27
CA GLU A 215 16.94 15.17 -4.79
C GLU A 215 16.96 16.26 -5.85
N PHE A 216 17.97 16.30 -6.72
CA PHE A 216 18.13 17.35 -7.72
C PHE A 216 18.09 16.81 -9.15
N CYS A 217 17.59 17.61 -10.08
CA CYS A 217 17.72 17.34 -11.52
C CYS A 217 19.11 17.78 -12.01
N SER A 218 19.44 17.49 -13.28
CA SER A 218 20.73 17.86 -13.89
C SER A 218 21.05 19.35 -13.80
N GLN A 219 20.05 20.22 -13.91
CA GLN A 219 20.23 21.67 -13.85
C GLN A 219 20.45 22.23 -12.45
N HIS A 220 20.00 21.51 -11.41
CA HIS A 220 20.14 21.92 -10.01
C HIS A 220 21.12 21.01 -9.26
N ALA A 221 21.88 20.20 -9.99
CA ALA A 221 22.94 19.39 -9.42
C ALA A 221 24.10 20.30 -8.99
N ARG A 222 24.54 20.16 -7.74
CA ARG A 222 25.72 20.87 -7.23
C ARG A 222 26.99 20.07 -7.54
N PRO A 223 28.16 20.72 -7.65
CA PRO A 223 29.43 20.01 -7.72
C PRO A 223 29.55 18.96 -6.62
N GLY A 224 30.04 17.76 -6.97
CA GLY A 224 30.13 16.62 -6.05
C GLY A 224 28.87 15.77 -5.91
N MET A 225 27.75 16.13 -6.55
CA MET A 225 26.55 15.27 -6.57
C MET A 225 26.70 14.11 -7.56
N ILE A 226 26.25 12.94 -7.15
CA ILE A 226 26.30 11.72 -7.96
C ILE A 226 24.99 11.50 -8.71
N ASN A 227 25.07 11.09 -9.98
CA ASN A 227 23.92 10.65 -10.77
C ASN A 227 23.58 9.20 -10.42
N ILE A 228 22.41 8.97 -9.82
CA ILE A 228 22.02 7.65 -9.34
C ILE A 228 21.89 6.61 -10.47
N ASN A 229 21.55 7.04 -11.69
CA ASN A 229 21.49 6.12 -12.83
C ASN A 229 22.88 5.60 -13.21
N ALA A 230 23.94 6.40 -13.04
CA ALA A 230 25.31 5.96 -13.27
C ALA A 230 25.77 4.97 -12.20
N VAL A 231 25.29 5.11 -10.95
CA VAL A 231 25.53 4.15 -9.87
C VAL A 231 24.84 2.81 -10.18
N TYR A 232 23.57 2.84 -10.58
CA TYR A 232 22.83 1.62 -10.93
C TYR A 232 23.38 0.91 -12.18
N ALA A 233 23.87 1.65 -13.17
CA ALA A 233 24.49 1.08 -14.37
C ALA A 233 25.82 0.36 -14.07
N LYS A 234 26.51 0.74 -12.99
CA LYS A 234 27.74 0.06 -12.53
C LYS A 234 27.45 -1.22 -11.75
N THR A 235 26.31 -1.30 -11.05
CA THR A 235 25.94 -2.47 -10.23
C THR A 235 25.17 -3.54 -11.00
N GLN A 236 24.58 -3.19 -12.14
CA GLN A 236 23.86 -4.08 -13.04
C GLN A 236 24.53 -3.95 -14.41
N GLY A 237 25.38 -4.90 -14.82
CA GLY A 237 26.16 -4.84 -16.06
C GLY A 237 25.33 -4.82 -17.36
N LYS A 238 24.51 -3.79 -17.58
CA LYS A 238 23.71 -3.54 -18.79
C LYS A 238 23.63 -2.03 -19.07
N ARG A 239 23.85 -1.68 -20.34
CA ARG A 239 23.99 -0.34 -20.91
C ARG A 239 23.09 0.72 -20.26
N ALA A 240 23.73 1.78 -19.77
CA ALA A 240 23.06 3.00 -19.33
C ALA A 240 22.13 3.50 -20.44
N ARG A 241 20.82 3.55 -20.17
CA ARG A 241 19.92 4.36 -20.98
C ARG A 241 20.28 5.82 -20.70
N ASN A 242 21.04 6.43 -21.62
CA ASN A 242 21.26 7.87 -21.62
C ASN A 242 19.91 8.57 -21.48
N ALA A 243 19.89 9.62 -20.66
CA ALA A 243 18.74 10.50 -20.53
C ALA A 243 18.35 11.05 -21.91
N PRO A 244 17.12 10.86 -22.40
CA PRO A 244 16.65 11.69 -23.48
C PRO A 244 16.25 13.04 -22.86
N ASP A 245 17.22 13.95 -22.77
CA ASP A 245 16.91 15.37 -22.93
C ASP A 245 16.57 15.60 -24.41
N ARG A 246 15.32 15.26 -24.78
CA ARG A 246 14.63 15.83 -25.93
C ARG A 246 13.16 15.97 -25.56
N ILE A 247 12.80 17.15 -25.05
CA ILE A 247 11.54 17.76 -25.47
C ILE A 247 11.84 18.23 -26.90
N PRO A 248 11.35 17.58 -27.97
CA PRO A 248 11.45 18.20 -29.28
C PRO A 248 10.62 19.49 -29.24
N PRO A 249 11.11 20.61 -29.81
CA PRO A 249 10.24 21.76 -30.04
C PRO A 249 9.05 21.31 -30.87
N ARG A 250 7.84 21.76 -30.48
CA ARG A 250 6.60 21.56 -31.23
C ARG A 250 6.80 22.02 -32.67
N THR A 251 6.99 21.09 -33.60
CA THR A 251 6.61 21.36 -34.99
C THR A 251 5.12 21.08 -35.10
N LYS A 252 4.36 22.12 -35.44
CA LYS A 252 2.93 22.03 -35.73
C LYS A 252 2.74 21.03 -36.86
N LYS A 253 2.42 19.76 -36.54
CA LYS A 253 1.89 18.85 -37.54
C LYS A 253 0.48 19.32 -37.87
N ARG A 254 0.32 19.75 -39.12
CA ARG A 254 -0.90 20.20 -39.80
C ARG A 254 -2.11 19.34 -39.36
N PRO A 255 -3.27 19.94 -39.05
CA PRO A 255 -4.48 19.17 -38.75
C PRO A 255 -4.81 18.24 -39.93
N ARG A 256 -5.08 16.97 -39.64
CA ARG A 256 -5.77 16.11 -40.62
C ARG A 256 -7.21 16.60 -40.70
N GLN A 257 -7.67 16.91 -41.90
CA GLN A 257 -9.08 17.21 -42.14
C GLN A 257 -9.92 15.93 -41.93
N PRO A 258 -11.17 16.03 -41.45
CA PRO A 258 -12.06 14.89 -41.35
C PRO A 258 -12.53 14.51 -42.77
N GLY A 259 -12.15 13.33 -43.26
CA GLY A 259 -12.53 12.88 -44.61
C GLY A 259 -12.08 11.47 -45.00
N ASP A 260 -11.08 10.89 -44.35
CA ASP A 260 -10.60 9.54 -44.71
C ASP A 260 -11.19 8.47 -43.79
N VAL A 261 -12.39 7.98 -44.11
CA VAL A 261 -12.91 6.70 -43.61
C VAL A 261 -12.40 5.59 -44.55
N PRO A 262 -11.62 4.60 -44.08
CA PRO A 262 -11.45 3.36 -44.83
C PRO A 262 -12.80 2.65 -44.83
N SER A 263 -13.33 2.39 -46.02
CA SER A 263 -14.52 1.57 -46.25
C SER A 263 -14.32 0.18 -45.64
N VAL A 264 -15.01 -0.11 -44.53
CA VAL A 264 -15.07 -1.46 -43.95
C VAL A 264 -16.42 -2.04 -44.37
N GLN A 265 -16.36 -3.01 -45.28
CA GLN A 265 -17.50 -3.78 -45.74
C GLN A 265 -18.19 -4.46 -44.53
N ALA A 266 -19.52 -4.34 -44.49
CA ALA A 266 -20.36 -4.94 -43.47
C ALA A 266 -20.35 -6.48 -43.56
N PRO A 267 -20.30 -7.21 -42.44
CA PRO A 267 -20.52 -8.65 -42.45
C PRO A 267 -22.01 -8.96 -42.70
N VAL A 268 -22.23 -9.89 -43.63
CA VAL A 268 -23.51 -10.44 -44.07
C VAL A 268 -24.26 -11.09 -42.89
N LYS A 269 -25.54 -10.73 -42.74
CA LYS A 269 -26.49 -11.37 -41.83
C LYS A 269 -26.93 -12.71 -42.45
N GLN A 270 -26.78 -13.82 -41.73
CA GLN A 270 -27.49 -15.07 -42.04
C GLN A 270 -28.81 -15.08 -41.27
N GLU A 271 -29.89 -15.32 -42.00
CA GLU A 271 -31.26 -15.48 -41.50
C GLU A 271 -31.47 -16.84 -40.80
N PRO A 272 -32.53 -16.97 -39.96
CA PRO A 272 -32.77 -18.16 -39.15
C PRO A 272 -33.58 -19.21 -39.92
N ASP A 273 -33.19 -20.48 -39.80
CA ASP A 273 -33.95 -21.61 -40.30
C ASP A 273 -34.91 -22.14 -39.23
N GLN A 274 -36.17 -22.37 -39.63
CA GLN A 274 -37.27 -22.83 -38.78
C GLN A 274 -37.43 -24.36 -38.91
N GLY A 275 -37.58 -25.08 -37.80
CA GLY A 275 -37.98 -26.50 -37.85
C GLY A 275 -37.91 -27.26 -36.52
N MET A 276 -39.03 -27.26 -35.79
CA MET A 276 -39.41 -28.01 -34.57
C MET A 276 -39.72 -29.52 -34.85
N PRO A 277 -40.13 -30.40 -33.87
CA PRO A 277 -39.96 -30.42 -32.40
C PRO A 277 -39.86 -31.83 -31.69
N LEU A 278 -39.90 -31.82 -30.33
CA LEU A 278 -40.25 -32.88 -29.34
C LEU A 278 -39.21 -34.01 -29.15
N GLU A 279 -38.86 -34.53 -27.96
CA GLU A 279 -39.60 -34.74 -26.71
C GLU A 279 -38.75 -34.54 -25.44
N SER A 280 -39.47 -34.29 -24.36
CA SER A 280 -39.10 -34.32 -22.94
C SER A 280 -38.51 -35.65 -22.48
N GLU A 281 -37.61 -35.64 -21.49
CA GLU A 281 -37.72 -36.44 -20.26
C GLU A 281 -36.78 -35.91 -19.17
N SER A 282 -37.35 -35.73 -17.99
CA SER A 282 -36.75 -35.30 -16.73
C SER A 282 -35.92 -36.40 -16.07
N PHE A 283 -34.71 -36.10 -15.59
CA PHE A 283 -33.98 -36.99 -14.68
C PHE A 283 -33.61 -36.27 -13.36
N VAL A 284 -34.32 -36.68 -12.32
CA VAL A 284 -34.16 -36.33 -10.89
C VAL A 284 -33.15 -37.33 -10.27
N PRO A 285 -32.34 -36.94 -9.26
CA PRO A 285 -31.21 -37.76 -8.81
C PRO A 285 -31.62 -38.94 -7.93
N ARG A 286 -30.88 -40.05 -8.08
CA ARG A 286 -31.10 -41.32 -7.37
C ARG A 286 -30.41 -41.31 -6.00
N ALA A 287 -31.22 -41.28 -4.95
CA ALA A 287 -30.83 -41.65 -3.60
C ALA A 287 -30.54 -43.17 -3.52
N ARG A 288 -29.53 -43.55 -2.73
CA ARG A 288 -29.33 -44.93 -2.27
C ARG A 288 -29.37 -44.93 -0.74
N ASN A 289 -30.42 -45.54 -0.19
CA ASN A 289 -30.50 -46.03 1.18
C ASN A 289 -30.15 -47.53 1.18
N ILE A 290 -29.28 -47.91 2.11
CA ILE A 290 -29.04 -49.25 2.72
C ILE A 290 -28.09 -48.95 3.88
N GLY A 291 -28.26 -49.34 5.13
CA GLY A 291 -29.30 -50.08 5.85
C GLY A 291 -28.99 -49.93 7.35
N GLU A 292 -29.98 -50.26 8.18
CA GLU A 292 -29.90 -50.36 9.64
C GLU A 292 -28.80 -51.34 10.09
N GLU A 293 -28.16 -51.05 11.23
CA GLU A 293 -28.01 -52.02 12.33
C GLU A 293 -27.85 -51.28 13.66
N ALA A 294 -28.63 -51.75 14.63
CA ALA A 294 -28.68 -51.32 16.01
C ALA A 294 -27.48 -51.86 16.81
N LYS A 295 -27.06 -51.12 17.84
CA LYS A 295 -26.61 -51.70 19.11
C LYS A 295 -26.69 -50.66 20.23
N SER A 296 -27.59 -50.98 21.16
CA SER A 296 -27.63 -50.55 22.54
C SER A 296 -26.37 -51.01 23.29
N ASP A 297 -25.72 -50.11 24.02
CA ASP A 297 -25.40 -50.18 25.45
C ASP A 297 -24.64 -48.91 25.88
#